data_AF-A0A843CRN1-F1
#
_entry.id   AF-A0A843CRN1-F1
#
_cell.length_a   1.000
_cell.length_b   1.000
_cell.length_c   1.000
_cell.angle_alpha   90.00
_cell.angle_beta   90.00
_cell.angle_gamma   90.00
#
_symmetry.space_group_name_H-M   'P 1'
#
loop_
_entity.id
_entity.type
_entity.pdbx_description
1 polymer ?
#
loop_
_entity_poly.entity_id
_entity_poly.type
_entity_poly.pdbx_seq_one_letter_code
_entity_poly.pdbx_strand_id
1 'polypeptide(L)'
;IGTVVNSAAAPPVFLGLDFLPAGSAAVVAGLIFSGRTKHAIAVYAALLGLFLVLPLSTFLINILGGLQVPYTWLHLFALLALISPIGLNAGRWSRMSIGTRQVLGVLVMVFSATMASHLTGGILYELIKFPILGITTPKAASYFWSFLFYVYPIERFIITVVTSVFGVYALRAIRSSGLEHVFAGIRRTSYPRPPTQRVDS
;
A
#
# COMPACT_ATOMS: atom_id res chain seq x y z
N ILE A 1 9.63 3.34 4.49
CA ILE A 1 9.77 3.45 5.96
C ILE A 1 9.21 4.80 6.37
N GLY A 2 8.59 4.89 7.53
CA GLY A 2 7.61 5.93 7.85
C GLY A 2 8.06 7.40 7.79
N THR A 3 7.10 8.31 7.76
CA THR A 3 7.27 9.77 7.82
C THR A 3 8.11 10.17 9.03
N VAL A 4 7.97 9.49 10.17
CA VAL A 4 8.74 9.79 11.39
C VAL A 4 10.22 9.51 11.21
N VAL A 5 10.57 8.44 10.49
CA VAL A 5 11.97 8.12 10.21
C VAL A 5 12.54 9.06 9.15
N ASN A 6 11.71 9.52 8.22
CA ASN A 6 12.09 10.50 7.20
C ASN A 6 12.25 11.93 7.74
N SER A 7 11.63 12.28 8.88
CA SER A 7 11.69 13.62 9.46
C SER A 7 12.68 13.75 10.63
N ALA A 8 13.04 12.65 11.30
CA ALA A 8 14.02 12.65 12.38
C ALA A 8 15.48 12.56 11.90
N ALA A 9 15.71 12.11 10.68
CA ALA A 9 17.00 12.08 10.00
C ALA A 9 16.76 12.48 8.53
N ALA A 10 17.75 13.09 7.87
CA ALA A 10 17.63 13.47 6.45
C ALA A 10 16.97 12.34 5.63
N PRO A 11 16.04 12.66 4.71
CA PRO A 11 15.21 11.66 4.05
C PRO A 11 16.08 10.53 3.50
N PRO A 12 15.72 9.26 3.75
CA PRO A 12 16.58 8.15 3.42
C PRO A 12 16.77 8.07 1.90
N VAL A 13 17.90 8.57 1.42
CA VAL A 13 18.30 8.48 0.01
C VAL A 13 18.58 7.02 -0.37
N PHE A 14 17.70 6.40 -1.14
CA PHE A 14 17.84 5.03 -1.66
C PHE A 14 18.55 5.01 -3.02
N LEU A 15 19.54 5.89 -3.22
CA LEU A 15 20.35 5.98 -4.43
C LEU A 15 19.51 6.14 -5.72
N GLY A 16 18.42 6.91 -5.66
CA GLY A 16 17.51 7.14 -6.79
C GLY A 16 16.29 6.20 -6.84
N LEU A 17 16.20 5.24 -5.92
CA LEU A 17 15.06 4.32 -5.79
C LEU A 17 13.98 4.83 -4.80
N ASP A 18 14.05 6.10 -4.43
CA ASP A 18 13.17 6.75 -3.44
C ASP A 18 11.69 6.75 -3.83
N PHE A 19 11.39 6.60 -5.11
CA PHE A 19 10.03 6.50 -5.62
C PHE A 19 9.38 5.13 -5.33
N LEU A 20 10.17 4.06 -5.11
CA LEU A 20 9.63 2.69 -5.03
C LEU A 20 8.62 2.49 -3.90
N PRO A 21 8.80 3.01 -2.66
CA PRO A 21 7.76 2.92 -1.64
C PRO A 21 6.43 3.54 -2.11
N ALA A 22 6.47 4.76 -2.65
CA ALA A 22 5.27 5.42 -3.19
C ALA A 22 4.69 4.67 -4.40
N GLY A 23 5.55 4.18 -5.30
CA GLY A 23 5.17 3.38 -6.47
C GLY A 23 4.47 2.08 -6.08
N SER A 24 4.98 1.36 -5.08
CA SER A 24 4.35 0.13 -4.58
C SER A 24 2.97 0.39 -3.97
N ALA A 25 2.80 1.49 -3.21
CA ALA A 25 1.49 1.91 -2.73
C ALA A 25 0.54 2.23 -3.88
N ALA A 26 0.99 2.98 -4.88
CA ALA A 26 0.19 3.33 -6.05
C ALA A 26 -0.22 2.09 -6.86
N VAL A 27 0.67 1.13 -7.06
CA VAL A 27 0.38 -0.14 -7.73
C VAL A 27 -0.69 -0.93 -6.97
N VAL A 28 -0.52 -1.10 -5.65
CA VAL A 28 -1.49 -1.85 -4.83
C VAL A 28 -2.84 -1.13 -4.81
N ALA A 29 -2.88 0.17 -4.53
CA ALA A 29 -4.10 0.97 -4.53
C ALA A 29 -4.80 0.93 -5.90
N GLY A 30 -4.04 1.13 -6.99
CA GLY A 30 -4.55 1.15 -8.36
C GLY A 30 -5.12 -0.20 -8.79
N LEU A 31 -4.49 -1.31 -8.43
CA LEU A 31 -5.00 -2.66 -8.69
C LEU A 31 -6.32 -2.91 -7.94
N ILE A 32 -6.40 -2.55 -6.66
CA ILE A 32 -7.64 -2.67 -5.88
C ILE A 32 -8.72 -1.77 -6.49
N PHE A 33 -8.40 -0.50 -6.77
CA PHE A 33 -9.34 0.46 -7.37
C PHE A 33 -9.80 0.04 -8.77
N SER A 34 -9.01 -0.72 -9.50
CA SER A 34 -9.38 -1.29 -10.81
C SER A 34 -10.19 -2.59 -10.70
N GLY A 35 -10.51 -3.06 -9.49
CA GLY A 35 -11.19 -4.34 -9.26
C GLY A 35 -10.30 -5.57 -9.43
N ARG A 36 -8.98 -5.39 -9.60
CA ARG A 36 -7.98 -6.46 -9.75
C ARG A 36 -7.37 -6.85 -8.40
N THR A 37 -8.17 -6.93 -7.34
CA THR A 37 -7.70 -7.20 -5.97
C THR A 37 -6.84 -8.46 -5.88
N LYS A 38 -7.13 -9.52 -6.64
CA LYS A 38 -6.29 -10.74 -6.68
C LYS A 38 -4.84 -10.46 -7.09
N HIS A 39 -4.62 -9.54 -8.03
CA HIS A 39 -3.27 -9.12 -8.42
C HIS A 39 -2.63 -8.27 -7.32
N ALA A 40 -3.40 -7.41 -6.64
CA ALA A 40 -2.91 -6.65 -5.50
C ALA A 40 -2.46 -7.58 -4.35
N ILE A 41 -3.22 -8.65 -4.08
CA ILE A 41 -2.86 -9.70 -3.12
C ILE A 41 -1.53 -10.35 -3.51
N ALA A 42 -1.39 -10.75 -4.78
CA ALA A 42 -0.15 -11.37 -5.27
C ALA A 42 1.07 -10.44 -5.12
N VAL A 43 0.94 -9.17 -5.52
CA VAL A 43 2.01 -8.17 -5.37
C VAL A 43 2.35 -7.95 -3.90
N TYR A 44 1.34 -7.79 -3.04
CA TYR A 44 1.55 -7.59 -1.60
C TYR A 44 2.24 -8.80 -0.96
N ALA A 45 1.76 -10.01 -1.28
CA ALA A 45 2.34 -11.26 -0.78
C ALA A 45 3.78 -11.45 -1.25
N ALA A 46 4.09 -11.07 -2.50
CA ALA A 46 5.46 -11.12 -3.02
C ALA A 46 6.38 -10.14 -2.27
N LEU A 47 5.94 -8.91 -1.99
CA LEU A 47 6.70 -7.94 -1.19
C LEU A 47 6.93 -8.45 0.24
N LEU A 48 5.91 -9.03 0.86
CA LEU A 48 6.02 -9.60 2.21
C LEU A 48 6.98 -10.80 2.22
N GLY A 49 6.84 -11.71 1.25
CA GLY A 49 7.72 -12.86 1.10
C GLY A 49 9.17 -12.44 0.87
N LEU A 50 9.40 -11.44 -0.01
CA LEU A 50 10.72 -10.87 -0.25
C LEU A 50 11.32 -10.31 1.04
N PHE A 51 10.58 -9.48 1.77
CA PHE A 51 11.06 -8.95 3.06
C PHE A 51 11.43 -10.06 4.03
N LEU A 52 10.61 -11.11 4.15
CA LEU A 52 10.84 -12.22 5.06
C LEU A 52 12.08 -13.06 4.72
N VAL A 53 12.52 -13.14 3.46
CA VAL A 53 13.71 -13.93 3.10
C VAL A 53 15.02 -13.16 3.22
N LEU A 54 14.98 -11.86 3.49
CA LEU A 54 16.19 -11.06 3.61
C LEU A 54 16.94 -11.36 4.93
N PRO A 55 18.29 -11.44 4.92
CA PRO A 55 19.09 -12.02 6.01
C PRO A 55 19.17 -11.19 7.30
N LEU A 56 18.96 -9.88 7.21
CA LEU A 56 18.95 -8.91 8.30
C LEU A 56 17.51 -8.56 8.73
N SER A 57 16.49 -9.10 8.06
CA SER A 57 15.11 -8.97 8.52
C SER A 57 14.90 -9.76 9.81
N THR A 58 14.25 -9.13 10.79
CA THR A 58 13.96 -9.77 12.07
C THR A 58 12.57 -10.37 12.06
N PHE A 59 12.48 -11.69 12.21
CA PHE A 59 11.19 -12.38 12.25
C PHE A 59 10.44 -12.12 13.54
N LEU A 60 11.10 -12.27 14.69
CA LEU A 60 10.51 -12.17 16.02
C LEU A 60 11.16 -11.03 16.81
N ILE A 61 10.32 -10.18 17.38
CA ILE A 61 10.73 -9.11 18.29
C ILE A 61 10.34 -9.51 19.70
N ASN A 62 11.31 -9.43 20.62
CA ASN A 62 11.06 -9.60 22.04
C ASN A 62 10.41 -8.31 22.57
N ILE A 63 9.22 -8.42 23.14
CA ILE A 63 8.54 -7.32 23.82
C ILE A 63 8.67 -7.44 25.34
N LEU A 64 8.24 -6.41 26.06
CA LEU A 64 8.18 -6.40 27.53
C LEU A 64 7.48 -7.66 28.05
N GLY A 65 8.11 -8.34 29.01
CA GLY A 65 7.63 -9.61 29.58
C GLY A 65 8.08 -10.87 28.84
N GLY A 66 9.00 -10.77 27.87
CA GLY A 66 9.62 -11.93 27.21
C GLY A 66 8.75 -12.58 26.13
N LEU A 67 7.57 -12.02 25.84
CA LEU A 67 6.72 -12.48 24.74
C LEU A 67 7.40 -12.16 23.40
N GLN A 68 7.36 -13.12 22.48
CA GLN A 68 7.88 -12.96 21.12
C GLN A 68 6.74 -12.70 20.16
N VAL A 69 6.80 -11.56 19.45
CA VAL A 69 5.79 -11.16 18.48
C VAL A 69 6.43 -11.06 17.10
N PRO A 70 5.79 -11.59 16.04
CA PRO A 70 6.30 -11.41 14.69
C PRO A 70 6.41 -9.93 14.35
N TYR A 71 7.57 -9.47 13.87
CA TYR A 71 7.73 -8.08 13.42
C TYR A 71 6.65 -7.70 12.38
N THR A 72 6.34 -8.66 11.52
CA THR A 72 5.40 -8.54 10.40
C THR A 72 3.93 -8.66 10.78
N TRP A 73 3.57 -8.67 12.07
CA TRP A 73 2.18 -8.87 12.52
C TRP A 73 1.16 -7.97 11.82
N LEU A 74 1.45 -6.67 11.66
CA LEU A 74 0.52 -5.74 11.00
C LEU A 74 0.49 -5.95 9.49
N HIS A 75 1.58 -6.46 8.90
CA HIS A 75 1.62 -6.86 7.49
C HIS A 75 0.76 -8.10 7.24
N LEU A 76 0.80 -9.06 8.14
CA LEU A 76 -0.10 -10.22 8.13
C LEU A 76 -1.55 -9.76 8.27
N PHE A 77 -1.84 -8.83 9.18
CA PHE A 77 -3.18 -8.26 9.31
C PHE A 77 -3.65 -7.56 8.02
N ALA A 78 -2.78 -6.82 7.34
CA ALA A 78 -3.10 -6.21 6.05
C ALA A 78 -3.38 -7.25 4.95
N LEU A 79 -2.58 -8.31 4.88
CA LEU A 79 -2.84 -9.41 3.95
C LEU A 79 -4.18 -10.09 4.27
N LEU A 80 -4.48 -10.37 5.54
CA LEU A 80 -5.76 -10.91 5.99
C LEU A 80 -6.93 -10.00 5.61
N ALA A 81 -6.81 -8.69 5.84
CA ALA A 81 -7.82 -7.71 5.45
C ALA A 81 -8.04 -7.71 3.92
N LEU A 82 -6.98 -7.86 3.13
CA LEU A 82 -7.04 -7.84 1.67
C LEU A 82 -7.67 -9.13 1.08
N ILE A 83 -7.41 -10.30 1.67
CA ILE A 83 -8.04 -11.58 1.26
C ILE A 83 -9.45 -11.77 1.83
N SER A 84 -9.85 -10.95 2.82
CA SER A 84 -11.18 -10.99 3.41
C SER A 84 -12.29 -10.62 2.40
N PRO A 85 -13.57 -10.92 2.71
CA PRO A 85 -14.69 -10.44 1.90
C PRO A 85 -14.69 -8.92 1.69
N ILE A 86 -14.22 -8.14 2.67
CA ILE A 86 -14.11 -6.68 2.55
C ILE A 86 -13.05 -6.32 1.51
N GLY A 87 -11.86 -6.93 1.60
CA GLY A 87 -10.75 -6.68 0.67
C GLY A 87 -11.08 -7.09 -0.76
N LEU A 88 -11.64 -8.28 -0.95
CA LEU A 88 -12.07 -8.77 -2.28
C LEU A 88 -13.13 -7.87 -2.92
N ASN A 89 -13.95 -7.20 -2.13
CA ASN A 89 -14.94 -6.25 -2.61
C ASN A 89 -14.48 -4.77 -2.57
N ALA A 90 -13.29 -4.47 -2.03
CA ALA A 90 -12.85 -3.12 -1.73
C ALA A 90 -12.85 -2.19 -2.96
N GLY A 91 -12.43 -2.70 -4.12
CA GLY A 91 -12.50 -1.95 -5.37
C GLY A 91 -13.93 -1.59 -5.79
N ARG A 92 -14.87 -2.55 -5.68
CA ARG A 92 -16.29 -2.27 -5.97
C ARG A 92 -16.84 -1.28 -4.97
N TRP A 93 -16.57 -1.49 -3.69
CA TRP A 93 -17.11 -0.72 -2.59
C TRP A 93 -16.60 0.73 -2.58
N SER A 94 -15.31 0.98 -2.84
CA SER A 94 -14.76 2.34 -2.93
C SER A 94 -15.42 3.18 -4.03
N ARG A 95 -16.00 2.53 -5.05
CA ARG A 95 -16.72 3.15 -6.15
C ARG A 95 -18.21 3.39 -5.88
N MET A 96 -18.75 2.89 -4.76
CA MET A 96 -20.15 3.10 -4.39
C MET A 96 -20.40 4.54 -3.89
N SER A 97 -21.68 4.88 -3.73
CA SER A 97 -22.12 6.10 -3.05
C SER A 97 -21.67 6.11 -1.59
N ILE A 98 -21.68 7.29 -0.97
CA ILE A 98 -21.20 7.47 0.39
C ILE A 98 -22.01 6.65 1.40
N GLY A 99 -21.29 5.94 2.25
CA GLY A 99 -21.85 5.00 3.21
C GLY A 99 -20.79 4.01 3.68
N THR A 100 -21.17 3.14 4.61
CA THR A 100 -20.24 2.21 5.30
C THR A 100 -19.42 1.37 4.34
N ARG A 101 -20.02 0.86 3.26
CA ARG A 101 -19.29 0.06 2.26
C ARG A 101 -18.20 0.89 1.58
N GLN A 102 -18.49 2.11 1.15
CA GLN A 102 -17.48 2.96 0.52
C GLN A 102 -16.32 3.26 1.47
N VAL A 103 -16.64 3.61 2.72
CA VAL A 103 -15.63 3.86 3.76
C VAL A 103 -14.75 2.64 3.97
N LEU A 104 -15.34 1.45 4.15
CA LEU A 104 -14.58 0.21 4.33
C LEU A 104 -13.73 -0.15 3.10
N GLY A 105 -14.25 0.06 1.90
CA GLY A 105 -13.52 -0.20 0.66
C GLY A 105 -12.31 0.72 0.50
N VAL A 106 -12.46 2.02 0.80
CA VAL A 106 -11.35 2.97 0.80
C VAL A 106 -10.36 2.65 1.92
N LEU A 107 -10.84 2.33 3.12
CA LEU A 107 -9.99 2.00 4.27
C LEU A 107 -9.08 0.81 3.98
N VAL A 108 -9.62 -0.32 3.48
CA VAL A 108 -8.80 -1.49 3.15
C VAL A 108 -7.83 -1.20 2.01
N MET A 109 -8.24 -0.42 1.01
CA MET A 109 -7.37 -0.01 -0.09
C MET A 109 -6.19 0.83 0.41
N VAL A 110 -6.45 1.88 1.19
CA VAL A 110 -5.43 2.77 1.74
C VAL A 110 -4.53 2.03 2.72
N PHE A 111 -5.10 1.20 3.59
CA PHE A 111 -4.34 0.39 4.54
C PHE A 111 -3.36 -0.52 3.81
N SER A 112 -3.84 -1.30 2.83
CA SER A 112 -3.02 -2.23 2.06
C SER A 112 -1.92 -1.50 1.27
N ALA A 113 -2.25 -0.36 0.66
CA ALA A 113 -1.28 0.47 -0.07
C ALA A 113 -0.20 1.05 0.86
N THR A 114 -0.60 1.58 2.03
CA THR A 114 0.33 2.11 3.03
C THR A 114 1.27 1.02 3.54
N MET A 115 0.74 -0.18 3.78
CA MET A 115 1.53 -1.31 4.24
C MET A 115 2.46 -1.87 3.15
N ALA A 116 2.08 -1.80 1.87
CA ALA A 116 2.96 -2.13 0.75
C ALA A 116 4.15 -1.16 0.65
N SER A 117 3.89 0.15 0.79
CA SER A 117 4.95 1.17 0.88
C SER A 117 5.89 0.93 2.07
N HIS A 118 5.34 0.49 3.20
CA HIS A 118 6.15 0.11 4.36
C HIS A 118 7.08 -1.06 4.07
N LEU A 119 6.56 -2.16 3.50
CA LEU A 119 7.37 -3.33 3.10
C LEU A 119 8.47 -2.95 2.15
N THR A 120 8.14 -2.24 1.07
CA THR A 120 9.11 -1.81 0.06
C THR A 120 10.19 -0.94 0.69
N GLY A 121 9.82 -0.03 1.58
CA GLY A 121 10.81 0.75 2.32
C GLY A 121 11.69 -0.08 3.25
N GLY A 122 11.14 -1.11 3.91
CA GLY A 122 11.89 -2.06 4.72
C GLY A 122 12.92 -2.84 3.91
N ILE A 123 12.50 -3.36 2.74
CA ILE A 123 13.36 -4.02 1.77
C ILE A 123 14.52 -3.10 1.35
N LEU A 124 14.23 -1.84 0.99
CA LEU A 124 15.27 -0.89 0.59
C LEU A 124 16.19 -0.49 1.74
N TYR A 125 15.68 -0.43 2.96
CA TYR A 125 16.53 -0.19 4.12
C TYR A 125 17.55 -1.31 4.28
N GLU A 126 17.11 -2.54 4.17
CA GLU A 126 18.00 -3.68 4.32
C GLU A 126 19.00 -3.80 3.16
N LEU A 127 18.54 -3.62 1.92
CA LEU A 127 19.39 -3.79 0.75
C LEU A 127 20.35 -2.62 0.50
N ILE A 128 20.02 -1.42 0.97
CA ILE A 128 20.77 -0.20 0.63
C ILE A 128 21.26 0.51 1.89
N LYS A 129 20.35 0.84 2.82
CA LYS A 129 20.73 1.67 3.98
C LYS A 129 21.59 0.93 4.99
N PHE A 130 21.27 -0.32 5.30
CA PHE A 130 22.05 -1.11 6.25
C PHE A 130 23.51 -1.27 5.80
N PRO A 131 23.82 -1.65 4.54
CA PRO A 131 25.19 -1.63 4.04
C PRO A 131 25.89 -0.27 4.17
N ILE A 132 25.22 0.83 3.79
CA ILE A 132 25.79 2.20 3.88
C ILE A 132 26.09 2.59 5.32
N LEU A 133 25.24 2.18 6.26
CA LEU A 133 25.38 2.44 7.70
C LEU A 133 26.32 1.45 8.41
N GLY A 134 26.93 0.50 7.68
CA GLY A 134 27.79 -0.53 8.26
C GLY A 134 27.04 -1.58 9.11
N ILE A 135 25.71 -1.66 8.98
CA ILE A 135 24.89 -2.66 9.66
C ILE A 135 24.94 -3.95 8.85
N THR A 136 25.79 -4.88 9.26
CA THR A 136 26.01 -6.17 8.56
C THR A 136 25.63 -7.39 9.39
N THR A 137 25.21 -7.20 10.65
CA THR A 137 24.86 -8.29 11.56
C THR A 137 23.37 -8.27 11.91
N PRO A 138 22.71 -9.45 12.04
CA PRO A 138 21.32 -9.52 12.46
C PRO A 138 21.07 -8.85 13.82
N LYS A 139 22.04 -8.93 14.74
CA LYS A 139 21.97 -8.28 16.05
C LYS A 139 21.90 -6.76 15.91
N ALA A 140 22.75 -6.14 15.10
CA ALA A 140 22.72 -4.69 14.88
C ALA A 140 21.41 -4.25 14.21
N ALA A 141 20.94 -5.00 13.20
CA ALA A 141 19.67 -4.74 12.54
C ALA A 141 18.47 -4.88 13.49
N SER A 142 18.52 -5.84 14.43
CA SER A 142 17.42 -6.08 15.39
C SER A 142 17.10 -4.87 16.26
N TYR A 143 18.08 -4.02 16.60
CA TYR A 143 17.83 -2.78 17.35
C TYR A 143 17.00 -1.80 16.53
N PHE A 144 17.33 -1.64 15.25
CA PHE A 144 16.58 -0.80 14.32
C PHE A 144 15.15 -1.33 14.12
N TRP A 145 15.00 -2.64 13.87
CA TRP A 145 13.69 -3.26 13.72
C TRP A 145 12.85 -3.20 14.99
N SER A 146 13.46 -3.33 16.17
CA SER A 146 12.77 -3.20 17.46
C SER A 146 12.27 -1.78 17.68
N PHE A 147 13.07 -0.76 17.37
CA PHE A 147 12.60 0.63 17.40
C PHE A 147 11.41 0.83 16.44
N LEU A 148 11.55 0.38 15.19
CA LEU A 148 10.46 0.49 14.22
C LEU A 148 9.22 -0.26 14.68
N PHE A 149 9.35 -1.44 15.28
CA PHE A 149 8.24 -2.29 15.74
C PHE A 149 7.23 -1.52 16.60
N TYR A 150 7.70 -0.62 17.45
CA TYR A 150 6.83 0.19 18.31
C TYR A 150 6.26 1.43 17.60
N VAL A 151 7.04 2.06 16.71
CA VAL A 151 6.65 3.32 16.06
C VAL A 151 5.74 3.08 14.85
N TYR A 152 6.07 2.09 14.03
CA TYR A 152 5.44 1.90 12.73
C TYR A 152 3.92 1.65 12.83
N PRO A 153 3.38 0.87 13.79
CA PRO A 153 1.94 0.60 13.82
C PRO A 153 1.11 1.85 14.08
N ILE A 154 1.60 2.71 14.98
CA ILE A 154 0.97 3.99 15.32
C ILE A 154 0.96 4.90 14.09
N GLU A 155 2.12 5.06 13.46
CA GLU A 155 2.24 5.90 12.27
C GLU A 155 1.36 5.39 11.13
N ARG A 156 1.35 4.08 10.90
CA ARG A 156 0.55 3.44 9.83
C ARG A 156 -0.94 3.56 10.10
N PHE A 157 -1.36 3.47 11.35
CA PHE A 157 -2.74 3.72 11.74
C PHE A 157 -3.17 5.15 11.42
N ILE A 158 -2.38 6.15 11.85
CA ILE A 158 -2.68 7.57 11.61
C ILE A 158 -2.75 7.87 10.11
N ILE A 159 -1.74 7.47 9.34
CA ILE A 159 -1.72 7.68 7.88
C ILE A 159 -2.94 7.01 7.24
N THR A 160 -3.23 5.77 7.61
CA THR A 160 -4.36 5.03 7.03
C THR A 160 -5.69 5.75 7.29
N VAL A 161 -5.95 6.19 8.53
CA VAL A 161 -7.18 6.88 8.89
C VAL A 161 -7.28 8.21 8.13
N VAL A 162 -6.27 9.05 8.22
CA VAL A 162 -6.26 10.39 7.60
C VAL A 162 -6.39 10.27 6.08
N THR A 163 -5.57 9.45 5.43
CA THR A 163 -5.62 9.26 3.97
C THR A 163 -6.95 8.63 3.52
N SER A 164 -7.59 7.78 4.33
CA SER A 164 -8.91 7.24 4.00
C SER A 164 -10.00 8.30 4.04
N VAL A 165 -9.98 9.17 5.04
CA VAL A 165 -10.91 10.31 5.14
C VAL A 165 -10.77 11.20 3.90
N PHE A 166 -9.54 11.65 3.59
CA PHE A 166 -9.29 12.44 2.39
C PHE A 166 -9.65 11.68 1.10
N GLY A 167 -9.36 10.38 1.03
CA GLY A 167 -9.67 9.54 -0.12
C GLY A 167 -11.17 9.47 -0.42
N VAL A 168 -12.01 9.30 0.60
CA VAL A 168 -13.48 9.31 0.44
C VAL A 168 -13.95 10.67 -0.10
N TYR A 169 -13.46 11.78 0.46
CA TYR A 169 -13.85 13.13 0.02
C TYR A 169 -13.31 13.46 -1.38
N ALA A 170 -12.10 13.07 -1.71
CA ALA A 170 -11.50 13.27 -3.03
C ALA A 170 -12.29 12.51 -4.11
N LEU A 171 -12.66 11.24 -3.85
CA LEU A 171 -13.51 10.48 -4.78
C LEU A 171 -14.87 11.14 -5.00
N ARG A 172 -15.44 11.76 -3.96
CA ARG A 172 -16.67 12.53 -4.09
C ARG A 172 -16.47 13.77 -4.96
N ALA A 173 -15.44 14.55 -4.69
CA ALA A 173 -15.14 15.78 -5.42
C ALA A 173 -14.95 15.52 -6.92
N ILE A 174 -14.22 14.45 -7.27
CA ILE A 174 -13.98 14.03 -8.66
C ILE A 174 -15.28 13.61 -9.36
N ARG A 175 -16.19 12.94 -8.67
CA ARG A 175 -17.50 12.57 -9.23
C ARG A 175 -18.39 13.79 -9.45
N SER A 176 -18.41 14.71 -8.49
CA SER A 176 -19.24 15.92 -8.59
C SER A 176 -18.76 16.91 -9.65
N SER A 177 -17.49 16.86 -10.06
CA SER A 177 -16.94 17.78 -11.06
C SER A 177 -17.23 17.38 -12.51
N GLY A 178 -17.88 16.24 -12.76
CA GLY A 178 -18.17 15.77 -14.11
C GLY A 178 -16.94 15.31 -14.93
N LEU A 179 -15.75 15.28 -14.32
CA LEU A 179 -14.49 14.84 -14.95
C LEU A 179 -14.58 13.40 -15.50
N GLU A 180 -15.43 12.56 -14.91
CA GLU A 180 -15.67 11.19 -15.42
C GLU A 180 -16.19 11.20 -16.87
N HIS A 181 -17.01 12.18 -17.25
CA HIS A 181 -17.53 12.31 -18.62
C HIS A 181 -16.45 12.74 -19.61
N VAL A 182 -15.52 13.60 -19.19
CA VAL A 182 -14.38 14.05 -20.01
C VAL A 182 -13.45 12.88 -20.31
N PHE A 183 -13.09 12.08 -19.28
CA PHE A 183 -12.23 10.91 -19.46
C PHE A 183 -12.92 9.78 -20.24
N ALA A 184 -14.24 9.60 -20.09
CA ALA A 184 -15.01 8.64 -20.87
C ALA A 184 -15.15 9.06 -22.36
N GLY A 185 -15.25 10.37 -22.63
CA GLY A 185 -15.27 10.93 -23.98
C GLY A 185 -13.98 10.68 -24.75
N ILE A 186 -12.83 10.91 -24.11
CA ILE A 186 -11.50 10.64 -24.69
C ILE A 186 -11.34 9.16 -25.04
N ARG A 187 -11.84 8.25 -24.18
CA ARG A 187 -11.75 6.81 -24.42
C ARG A 187 -12.62 6.32 -25.59
N ARG A 188 -13.71 7.04 -25.93
CA ARG A 188 -14.57 6.75 -27.10
C ARG A 188 -14.00 7.24 -28.41
N THR A 189 -13.22 8.32 -28.42
CA THR A 189 -12.60 8.82 -29.66
C THR A 189 -11.40 7.99 -30.11
N SER A 190 -10.77 7.23 -29.19
CA SER A 190 -9.66 6.31 -29.51
C SER A 190 -10.10 4.97 -30.13
N TYR A 191 -11.40 4.67 -30.19
CA TYR A 191 -11.95 3.48 -30.86
C TYR A 191 -13.16 3.91 -31.69
N PRO A 192 -12.97 4.31 -32.97
CA PRO A 192 -14.10 4.61 -33.84
C PRO A 192 -14.96 3.36 -33.98
N ARG A 193 -16.29 3.50 -33.82
CA ARG A 193 -17.21 2.40 -34.13
C ARG A 193 -17.02 2.02 -35.61
N PRO A 194 -16.93 0.72 -35.95
CA PRO A 194 -17.04 0.33 -37.34
C PRO A 194 -18.39 0.81 -37.88
N PRO A 195 -18.43 1.31 -39.13
CA PRO A 195 -19.64 1.85 -39.72
C PRO A 195 -20.72 0.77 -39.73
N THR A 196 -21.87 1.08 -39.16
CA THR A 196 -23.07 0.26 -39.26
C THR A 196 -23.41 0.10 -40.74
N GLN A 197 -23.27 -1.11 -41.28
CA GLN A 197 -23.86 -1.45 -42.56
C GLN A 197 -25.38 -1.26 -42.43
N ARG A 198 -25.90 -0.24 -43.11
CA ARG A 198 -27.32 -0.18 -43.43
C ARG A 198 -27.60 -1.36 -44.34
N VAL A 199 -28.37 -2.30 -43.82
CA VAL A 199 -29.08 -3.27 -44.67
C VAL A 199 -30.29 -2.50 -45.16
N ASP A 200 -30.14 -1.90 -46.34
CA ASP A 200 -31.27 -1.36 -47.08
C ASP A 200 -32.02 -2.58 -47.66
N SER A 201 -33.25 -2.77 -47.18
CA SER A 201 -34.21 -3.79 -47.62
C SER A 201 -34.97 -3.34 -48.86
#